data_AF-A0A960GCC9-F1
#
_entry.id   AF-A0A960GCC9-F1
#
_cell.length_a   1.000
_cell.length_b   1.000
_cell.length_c   1.000
_cell.angle_alpha   90.00
_cell.angle_beta   90.00
_cell.angle_gamma   90.00
#
_symmetry.space_group_name_H-M   'P 1'
#
loop_
_entity.id
_entity.type
_entity.pdbx_description
1 polymer ?
#
loop_
_entity_poly.entity_id
_entity_poly.type
_entity_poly.pdbx_seq_one_letter_code
_entity_poly.pdbx_strand_id
1 'polypeptide(L)'
;MDVDGSRAVVAVVGGDLGELVGDGGVVLEALQELTRLAVMRETGNRSRLMLDVDGFRAKRRDYLTELGNEACRKAKQTEGPVRLETMSAFERKVVHDAVAAAGLVSESEGAEPNRYVVVYPAAE
;
A
#
# COMPACT_ATOMS: atom_id res chain seq x y z
N MET A 1 -15.59 -10.55 12.54
CA MET A 1 -14.59 -9.47 12.65
C MET A 1 -13.24 -10.14 12.53
N ASP A 2 -12.52 -9.84 11.47
CA ASP A 2 -11.14 -10.31 11.32
C ASP A 2 -10.20 -9.34 12.06
N VAL A 3 -9.10 -9.85 12.59
CA VAL A 3 -8.18 -9.10 13.45
C VAL A 3 -6.77 -9.16 12.85
N ASP A 4 -6.39 -8.12 12.10
CA ASP A 4 -5.02 -7.98 11.59
C ASP A 4 -4.17 -7.19 12.59
N GLY A 5 -3.23 -7.87 13.26
CA GLY A 5 -2.23 -7.21 14.12
C GLY A 5 -2.78 -6.25 15.18
N SER A 6 -3.91 -6.61 15.84
CA SER A 6 -4.70 -5.81 16.81
C SER A 6 -5.73 -4.82 16.26
N ARG A 7 -5.95 -4.77 14.93
CA ARG A 7 -6.94 -3.89 14.30
C ARG A 7 -8.21 -4.66 13.95
N ALA A 8 -9.36 -4.14 14.38
CA ALA A 8 -10.65 -4.66 13.93
C ALA A 8 -10.83 -4.30 12.45
N VAL A 9 -11.04 -5.30 11.61
CA VAL A 9 -11.34 -5.11 10.18
C VAL A 9 -12.85 -5.07 9.99
N VAL A 10 -13.31 -4.00 9.32
CA VAL A 10 -14.69 -3.85 8.84
C VAL A 10 -14.66 -4.00 7.33
N ALA A 11 -15.28 -5.07 6.83
CA ALA A 11 -15.36 -5.35 5.40
C ALA A 11 -16.72 -4.91 4.85
N VAL A 12 -16.69 -4.16 3.76
CA VAL A 12 -17.86 -3.87 2.93
C VAL A 12 -17.84 -4.87 1.77
N VAL A 13 -18.86 -5.73 1.73
CA VAL A 13 -19.03 -6.77 0.72
C VAL A 13 -20.40 -6.59 0.07
N GLY A 14 -20.48 -6.69 -1.25
CA GLY A 14 -21.68 -6.36 -1.99
C GLY A 14 -21.48 -6.41 -3.50
N GLY A 15 -22.38 -5.74 -4.24
CA GLY A 15 -22.36 -5.66 -5.69
C GLY A 15 -21.28 -4.72 -6.24
N ASP A 16 -21.65 -3.78 -7.11
CA ASP A 16 -20.70 -2.81 -7.65
C ASP A 16 -20.24 -1.82 -6.55
N LEU A 17 -19.00 -2.00 -6.09
CA LEU A 17 -18.38 -1.18 -5.05
C LEU A 17 -17.16 -0.41 -5.57
N GLY A 18 -16.95 -0.35 -6.90
CA GLY A 18 -15.77 0.29 -7.49
C GLY A 18 -15.62 1.76 -7.08
N GLU A 19 -16.73 2.48 -6.98
CA GLU A 19 -16.76 3.88 -6.54
C GLU A 19 -16.30 4.07 -5.09
N LEU A 20 -16.55 3.10 -4.20
CA LEU A 20 -16.12 3.15 -2.80
C LEU A 20 -14.61 2.91 -2.63
N VAL A 21 -13.98 2.29 -3.62
CA VAL A 21 -12.52 2.17 -3.69
C VAL A 21 -11.93 3.46 -4.25
N GLY A 22 -12.44 3.90 -5.41
CA GLY A 22 -11.88 5.02 -6.17
C GLY A 22 -10.52 4.70 -6.79
N ASP A 23 -9.95 5.68 -7.49
CA ASP A 23 -8.63 5.50 -8.12
C ASP A 23 -7.54 5.27 -7.07
N GLY A 24 -6.74 4.22 -7.25
CA GLY A 24 -5.70 3.82 -6.31
C GLY A 24 -6.14 3.56 -4.85
N GLY A 25 -7.45 3.51 -4.56
CA GLY A 25 -7.96 3.38 -3.19
C GLY A 25 -8.14 4.71 -2.43
N VAL A 26 -8.06 5.87 -3.12
CA VAL A 26 -8.17 7.19 -2.46
C VAL A 26 -9.51 7.38 -1.76
N VAL A 27 -10.61 6.91 -2.35
CA VAL A 27 -11.94 7.02 -1.74
C VAL A 27 -12.05 6.10 -0.53
N LEU A 28 -11.51 4.88 -0.60
CA LEU A 28 -11.46 3.97 0.53
C LEU A 28 -10.71 4.57 1.73
N GLU A 29 -9.59 5.26 1.49
CA GLU A 29 -8.86 5.94 2.56
C GLU A 29 -9.64 7.11 3.16
N ALA A 30 -10.34 7.90 2.34
CA ALA A 30 -11.21 8.95 2.83
C ALA A 30 -12.37 8.40 3.70
N LEU A 31 -13.01 7.31 3.25
CA LEU A 31 -14.06 6.62 4.00
C LEU A 31 -13.54 6.04 5.32
N GLN A 32 -12.34 5.46 5.32
CA GLN A 32 -11.69 4.98 6.53
C GLN A 32 -11.52 6.10 7.57
N GLU A 33 -11.02 7.27 7.15
CA GLU A 33 -10.78 8.39 8.06
C GLU A 33 -12.11 8.97 8.59
N LEU A 34 -13.09 9.17 7.72
CA LEU A 34 -14.43 9.59 8.14
C LEU A 34 -15.04 8.62 9.15
N THR A 35 -14.89 7.32 8.94
CA THR A 35 -15.39 6.29 9.85
C THR A 35 -14.68 6.35 11.21
N ARG A 36 -13.36 6.53 11.24
CA ARG A 36 -12.60 6.69 12.49
C ARG A 36 -13.04 7.95 13.26
N LEU A 37 -13.25 9.06 12.56
CA LEU A 37 -13.74 10.30 13.16
C LEU A 37 -15.15 10.15 13.72
N ALA A 38 -16.04 9.47 13.00
CA ALA A 38 -17.39 9.17 13.47
C ALA A 38 -17.37 8.33 14.76
N VAL A 39 -16.55 7.28 14.81
CA VAL A 39 -16.38 6.44 16.01
C VAL A 39 -15.77 7.23 17.17
N MET A 40 -14.78 8.08 16.90
CA MET A 40 -14.18 8.93 17.93
C MET A 40 -15.19 9.94 18.49
N ARG A 41 -16.02 10.54 17.64
CA ARG A 41 -17.06 11.48 18.05
C ARG A 41 -18.10 10.82 18.95
N GLU A 42 -18.50 9.58 18.64
CA GLU A 42 -19.54 8.85 19.38
C GLU A 42 -19.01 8.25 20.69
N THR A 43 -17.80 7.68 20.66
CA THR A 43 -17.26 6.90 21.78
C THR A 43 -16.26 7.66 22.65
N GLY A 44 -15.80 8.82 22.21
CA GLY A 44 -14.69 9.57 22.82
C GLY A 44 -13.32 8.92 22.65
N ASN A 45 -13.23 7.73 22.06
CA ASN A 45 -12.00 6.94 21.94
C ASN A 45 -11.54 6.85 20.49
N ARG A 46 -10.22 6.96 20.27
CA ARG A 46 -9.63 6.75 18.95
C ARG A 46 -9.76 5.28 18.54
N SER A 47 -10.42 5.03 17.42
CA SER A 47 -10.50 3.70 16.85
C SER A 47 -9.28 3.37 15.99
N ARG A 48 -8.79 2.13 16.12
CA ARG A 48 -7.76 1.55 15.23
C ARG A 48 -8.37 0.70 14.12
N LEU A 49 -9.67 0.83 13.85
CA LEU A 49 -10.35 0.06 12.81
C LEU A 49 -9.70 0.26 11.45
N MET A 50 -9.79 -0.78 10.62
CA MET A 50 -9.42 -0.77 9.22
C MET A 50 -10.66 -1.04 8.38
N LEU A 51 -10.91 -0.19 7.39
CA LEU A 51 -11.97 -0.40 6.42
C LEU A 51 -11.39 -1.10 5.19
N ASP A 52 -12.06 -2.14 4.72
CA ASP A 52 -11.74 -2.85 3.48
C ASP A 52 -12.99 -2.99 2.61
N VAL A 53 -12.80 -2.89 1.30
CA VAL A 53 -13.87 -2.99 0.30
C VAL A 53 -13.49 -4.08 -0.68
N ASP A 54 -14.28 -5.15 -0.73
CA ASP A 54 -14.08 -6.29 -1.64
C ASP A 54 -12.62 -6.83 -1.69
N GLY A 55 -11.92 -6.89 -0.56
CA GLY A 55 -10.54 -7.39 -0.49
C GLY A 55 -9.52 -6.49 -1.20
N PHE A 56 -9.86 -5.24 -1.51
CA PHE A 56 -8.99 -4.32 -2.24
C PHE A 56 -7.61 -4.21 -1.61
N ARG A 57 -7.51 -4.14 -0.27
CA ARG A 57 -6.21 -3.99 0.40
C ARG A 57 -5.28 -5.18 0.19
N ALA A 58 -5.83 -6.40 0.15
CA ALA A 58 -5.05 -7.60 -0.13
C ALA A 58 -4.61 -7.60 -1.61
N LYS A 59 -5.55 -7.40 -2.53
CA LYS A 59 -5.29 -7.32 -3.98
C LYS A 59 -4.23 -6.26 -4.32
N ARG A 60 -4.32 -5.08 -3.70
CA ARG A 60 -3.36 -3.97 -3.88
C ARG A 60 -1.98 -4.33 -3.36
N ARG A 61 -1.90 -5.02 -2.22
CA ARG A 61 -0.63 -5.49 -1.66
C ARG A 61 0.04 -6.49 -2.59
N ASP A 62 -0.70 -7.47 -3.09
CA ASP A 62 -0.20 -8.48 -4.03
C ASP A 62 0.32 -7.83 -5.31
N TYR A 63 -0.42 -6.86 -5.86
CA TYR A 63 0.02 -6.07 -7.01
C TYR A 63 1.34 -5.33 -6.76
N LEU A 64 1.49 -4.67 -5.61
CA LEU A 64 2.71 -3.92 -5.27
C LEU A 64 3.90 -4.84 -5.01
N THR A 65 3.66 -6.01 -4.43
CA THR A 65 4.70 -7.04 -4.26
C THR A 65 5.18 -7.52 -5.63
N GLU A 66 4.28 -7.78 -6.57
CA GLU A 66 4.67 -8.18 -7.93
C GLU A 66 5.39 -7.05 -8.67
N LEU A 67 4.95 -5.80 -8.51
CA LEU A 67 5.64 -4.63 -9.05
C LEU A 67 7.09 -4.53 -8.53
N GLY A 68 7.30 -4.75 -7.23
CA GLY A 68 8.63 -4.81 -6.62
C GLY A 68 9.49 -5.94 -7.20
N ASN A 69 8.92 -7.13 -7.35
CA ASN A 69 9.60 -8.29 -7.94
C ASN A 69 10.00 -8.04 -9.40
N GLU A 70 9.13 -7.40 -10.18
CA GLU A 70 9.42 -7.03 -11.57
C GLU A 70 10.52 -5.97 -11.63
N ALA A 71 10.48 -4.96 -10.75
CA ALA A 71 11.52 -3.95 -10.65
C ALA A 71 12.89 -4.58 -10.31
N CYS A 72 12.92 -5.53 -9.39
CA CYS A 72 14.14 -6.28 -9.05
C CYS A 72 14.68 -7.09 -10.24
N ARG A 73 13.80 -7.75 -11.00
CA ARG A 73 14.18 -8.48 -12.22
C ARG A 73 14.81 -7.54 -13.25
N LYS A 74 14.18 -6.37 -13.48
CA LYS A 74 14.71 -5.34 -14.39
C LYS A 74 16.05 -4.82 -13.92
N ALA A 75 16.19 -4.44 -12.64
CA ALA A 75 17.44 -3.91 -12.09
C ALA A 75 18.60 -4.91 -12.23
N LYS A 76 18.35 -6.21 -12.03
CA LYS A 76 19.33 -7.28 -12.26
C LYS A 76 19.70 -7.45 -13.74
N GLN A 77 18.75 -7.30 -14.66
CA GLN A 77 18.99 -7.46 -16.10
C GLN A 77 19.71 -6.28 -16.72
N THR A 78 19.39 -5.07 -16.28
CA THR A 78 19.94 -3.82 -16.84
C THR A 78 21.19 -3.34 -16.13
N GLU A 79 21.60 -4.00 -15.04
CA GLU A 79 22.69 -3.56 -14.15
C GLU A 79 22.57 -2.09 -13.71
N GLY A 80 21.33 -1.60 -13.59
CA GLY A 80 21.04 -0.18 -13.45
C GLY A 80 19.82 0.10 -12.58
N PRO A 81 19.70 1.30 -12.00
CA PRO A 81 18.61 1.63 -11.09
C PRO A 81 17.27 1.73 -11.82
N VAL A 82 16.23 1.13 -11.23
CA VAL A 82 14.85 1.17 -11.73
C VAL A 82 14.01 2.10 -10.86
N ARG A 83 13.42 3.11 -11.48
CA ARG A 83 12.52 4.07 -10.82
C ARG A 83 11.07 3.65 -11.03
N LEU A 84 10.31 3.58 -9.94
CA LEU A 84 8.89 3.29 -9.97
C LEU A 84 8.05 4.57 -9.99
N GLU A 85 6.75 4.40 -10.22
CA GLU A 85 5.77 5.48 -10.14
C GLU A 85 5.63 6.00 -8.69
N THR A 86 5.07 7.20 -8.58
CA THR A 86 4.77 7.83 -7.29
C THR A 86 3.71 7.02 -6.56
N MET A 87 3.93 6.75 -5.28
CA MET A 87 3.04 5.91 -4.49
C MET A 87 3.08 6.34 -3.03
N SER A 88 2.03 6.04 -2.27
CA SER A 88 1.91 6.42 -0.85
C SER A 88 2.95 5.74 0.04
N ALA A 89 3.17 6.25 1.25
CA ALA A 89 4.12 5.67 2.20
C ALA A 89 3.87 4.17 2.50
N PHE A 90 2.60 3.76 2.55
CA PHE A 90 2.23 2.35 2.73
C PHE A 90 2.66 1.50 1.53
N GLU A 91 2.41 1.98 0.33
CA GLU A 91 2.75 1.26 -0.89
C GLU A 91 4.26 1.15 -1.06
N ARG A 92 5.00 2.23 -0.79
CA ARG A 92 6.47 2.23 -0.75
C ARG A 92 6.99 1.16 0.21
N LYS A 93 6.39 1.05 1.41
CA LYS A 93 6.77 0.03 2.40
C LYS A 93 6.61 -1.39 1.85
N VAL A 94 5.48 -1.70 1.21
CA VAL A 94 5.24 -3.02 0.59
C VAL A 94 6.27 -3.32 -0.50
N VAL A 95 6.58 -2.34 -1.35
CA VAL A 95 7.59 -2.49 -2.40
C VAL A 95 8.99 -2.68 -1.79
N HIS A 96 9.38 -1.88 -0.79
CA HIS A 96 10.65 -2.04 -0.09
C HIS A 96 10.80 -3.44 0.53
N ASP A 97 9.75 -3.94 1.17
CA ASP A 97 9.75 -5.27 1.77
C ASP A 97 9.90 -6.37 0.70
N ALA A 98 9.25 -6.22 -0.47
CA ALA A 98 9.41 -7.12 -1.61
C ALA A 98 10.83 -7.07 -2.20
N VAL A 99 11.40 -5.87 -2.35
CA VAL A 99 12.76 -5.68 -2.86
C VAL A 99 13.80 -6.29 -1.93
N ALA A 100 13.65 -6.08 -0.62
CA ALA A 100 14.51 -6.67 0.40
C ALA A 100 14.44 -8.22 0.39
N ALA A 101 13.24 -8.78 0.22
CA ALA A 101 13.05 -10.24 0.08
C ALA A 101 13.76 -10.80 -1.18
N ALA A 102 13.88 -10.01 -2.24
CA ALA A 102 14.61 -10.36 -3.45
C ALA A 102 16.15 -10.17 -3.34
N GLY A 103 16.63 -9.65 -2.21
CA GLY A 103 18.04 -9.43 -1.91
C GLY A 103 18.64 -8.18 -2.55
N LEU A 104 17.83 -7.19 -2.94
CA LEU A 104 18.30 -5.92 -3.49
C LEU A 104 18.10 -4.78 -2.50
N VAL A 105 18.71 -3.63 -2.80
CA VAL A 105 18.55 -2.39 -2.05
C VAL A 105 17.55 -1.48 -2.76
N SER A 106 16.73 -0.77 -2.00
CA SER A 106 15.85 0.27 -2.52
C SER A 106 15.84 1.49 -1.64
N GLU A 107 15.66 2.66 -2.25
CA GLU A 107 15.52 3.95 -1.57
C GLU A 107 14.26 4.68 -2.01
N SER A 108 13.70 5.49 -1.11
CA SER A 108 12.55 6.33 -1.41
C SER A 108 13.00 7.76 -1.75
N GLU A 109 12.98 8.13 -3.03
CA GLU A 109 13.36 9.45 -3.53
C GLU A 109 12.15 10.36 -3.81
N GLY A 110 12.37 11.68 -3.82
CA GLY A 110 11.34 12.69 -4.04
C GLY A 110 10.69 13.21 -2.75
N ALA A 111 9.73 14.12 -2.90
CA ALA A 111 8.97 14.73 -1.80
C ALA A 111 7.48 14.43 -1.97
N GLU A 112 6.77 14.24 -0.86
CA GLU A 112 5.33 13.98 -0.86
C GLU A 112 4.58 15.14 -1.57
N PRO A 113 3.64 14.86 -2.48
CA PRO A 113 3.05 13.56 -2.85
C PRO A 113 3.79 12.79 -3.96
N ASN A 114 4.82 13.38 -4.56
CA ASN A 114 5.53 12.82 -5.71
C ASN A 114 6.72 11.93 -5.28
N ARG A 115 6.59 11.22 -4.16
CA ARG A 115 7.66 10.38 -3.61
C ARG A 115 7.51 8.95 -4.14
N TYR A 116 8.62 8.36 -4.58
CA TYR A 116 8.65 7.07 -5.30
C TYR A 116 9.82 6.20 -4.81
N VAL A 117 9.81 4.92 -5.21
CA VAL A 117 10.87 3.95 -4.87
C VAL A 117 11.83 3.78 -6.04
N VAL A 118 13.12 3.76 -5.73
CA VAL A 118 14.20 3.41 -6.65
C VAL A 118 14.81 2.09 -6.18
N VAL A 119 14.90 1.13 -7.09
CA VAL A 119 15.52 -0.19 -6.85
C VAL A 119 16.90 -0.19 -7.49
N TYR A 120 17.93 -0.52 -6.71
CA TYR A 120 19.31 -0.59 -7.18
C TYR A 120 19.72 -2.04 -7.42
N PRO A 121 20.56 -2.31 -8.44
CA PRO A 121 21.18 -3.62 -8.61
C PRO A 121 22.01 -3.99 -7.38
N ALA A 122 22.24 -5.30 -7.17
CA ALA A 122 23.17 -5.74 -6.14
C ALA A 122 24.57 -5.22 -6.50
N ALA A 123 25.26 -4.60 -5.54
CA ALA A 123 26.68 -4.28 -5.70
C ALA A 123 27.47 -5.61 -5.69
N GLU A 124 28.29 -5.83 -6.71
CA GLU A 124 29.35 -6.86 -6.68
C GLU A 124 30.37 -6.58 -5.58
#